data_AF-A0A933SJT9-F1
#
_entry.id   AF-A0A933SJT9-F1
#
_cell.length_a   1.000
_cell.length_b   1.000
_cell.length_c   1.000
_cell.angle_alpha   90.00
_cell.angle_beta   90.00
_cell.angle_gamma   90.00
#
_symmetry.space_group_name_H-M   'P 1'
#
loop_
_entity.id
_entity.type
_entity.pdbx_description
1 polymer ?
#
loop_
_entity_poly.entity_id
_entity_poly.type
_entity_poly.pdbx_seq_one_letter_code
_entity_poly.pdbx_strand_id
1 'polypeptide(L)'
;MAGEDLSILDRDEALLASVLVKNKLVPEGAVDEFARHKRTVLESGKPYLGEVLIELKYLTQADIDQYMKEYEADHNEFLDMLGKEGYLSPEQMKEIKAKRDETGHDLISLVSELNIMTKESYARIFNKRSNSLRLGEWLLTNRKLTQEQLDAALKVRNITRLDEYLVHRQYCTQQTLNRVKEKIAAISA
;
A
#
# COMPACT_ATOMS: atom_id res chain seq x y z
N MET A 1 -28.72 -4.23 13.73
CA MET A 1 -27.35 -4.70 13.94
C MET A 1 -26.91 -5.33 12.65
N ALA A 2 -26.07 -4.64 11.88
CA ALA A 2 -25.58 -5.16 10.60
C ALA A 2 -24.47 -6.16 10.90
N GLY A 3 -24.78 -7.45 10.87
CA GLY A 3 -23.75 -8.49 10.81
C GLY A 3 -23.15 -8.43 9.42
N GLU A 4 -21.89 -8.05 9.31
CA GLU A 4 -21.23 -8.04 8.00
C GLU A 4 -21.02 -9.46 7.49
N ASP A 5 -20.95 -9.57 6.17
CA ASP A 5 -20.78 -10.85 5.50
C ASP A 5 -19.38 -11.42 5.76
N LEU A 6 -19.29 -12.32 6.74
CA LEU A 6 -18.11 -13.08 7.11
C LEU A 6 -17.71 -14.12 6.03
N SER A 7 -18.41 -14.18 4.90
CA SER A 7 -18.08 -15.04 3.75
C SER A 7 -16.69 -14.78 3.16
N ILE A 8 -16.09 -13.62 3.45
CA ILE A 8 -14.75 -13.23 2.99
C ILE A 8 -13.62 -13.87 3.80
N LEU A 9 -13.95 -14.44 4.96
CA LEU A 9 -13.00 -15.19 5.78
C LEU A 9 -12.87 -16.61 5.25
N ASP A 10 -11.65 -17.12 5.23
CA ASP A 10 -11.47 -18.55 4.97
C ASP A 10 -11.99 -19.40 6.14
N ARG A 11 -12.05 -20.72 5.95
CA ARG A 11 -12.58 -21.65 6.96
C ARG A 11 -11.84 -21.56 8.29
N ASP A 12 -10.52 -21.40 8.27
CA ASP A 12 -9.68 -21.37 9.46
C ASP A 12 -9.84 -20.04 10.20
N GLU A 13 -9.89 -18.93 9.45
CA GLU A 13 -10.18 -17.60 9.98
C GLU A 13 -11.58 -17.51 10.60
N ALA A 14 -12.60 -18.05 9.93
CA ALA A 14 -13.96 -18.07 10.44
C ALA A 14 -14.08 -18.89 11.73
N LEU A 15 -13.40 -20.03 11.80
CA LEU A 15 -13.35 -20.86 13.01
C LEU A 15 -12.62 -20.14 14.15
N LEU A 16 -11.47 -19.53 13.86
CA LEU A 16 -10.72 -18.74 14.83
C LEU A 16 -11.54 -17.56 15.35
N ALA A 17 -12.17 -16.78 14.46
CA ALA A 17 -13.05 -15.67 14.80
C ALA A 17 -14.19 -16.10 15.72
N SER A 18 -14.88 -17.18 15.35
CA SER A 18 -16.00 -17.73 16.13
C SER A 18 -15.57 -18.08 17.56
N VAL A 19 -14.43 -18.75 17.72
CA VAL A 19 -13.93 -19.15 19.04
C VAL A 19 -13.51 -17.92 19.85
N LEU A 20 -12.80 -16.96 19.25
CA LEU A 20 -12.34 -15.76 19.95
C LEU A 20 -13.50 -14.89 20.44
N VAL A 21 -14.49 -14.65 19.58
CA VAL A 21 -15.66 -13.84 19.91
C VAL A 21 -16.56 -14.54 20.94
N LYS A 22 -16.87 -15.83 20.73
CA LYS A 22 -17.73 -16.60 21.65
C LYS A 22 -17.15 -16.67 23.07
N ASN A 23 -15.83 -16.70 23.19
CA ASN A 23 -15.13 -16.72 24.48
C ASN A 23 -14.79 -15.30 25.00
N LYS A 24 -15.26 -14.23 24.33
CA LYS A 24 -15.00 -12.82 24.69
C LYS A 24 -13.51 -12.49 24.81
N LEU A 25 -12.67 -13.17 24.03
CA LEU A 25 -11.22 -12.93 23.98
C LEU A 25 -10.86 -11.75 23.09
N VAL A 26 -11.75 -11.38 22.18
CA VAL A 26 -11.68 -10.17 21.35
C VAL A 26 -13.06 -9.52 21.29
N PRO A 27 -13.16 -8.20 21.04
CA PRO A 27 -14.42 -7.53 20.80
C PRO A 27 -15.12 -8.08 19.54
N GLU A 28 -16.46 -8.13 19.55
CA GLU A 28 -17.26 -8.55 18.38
C GLU A 28 -16.91 -7.72 17.14
N GLY A 29 -16.78 -6.40 17.30
CA GLY A 29 -16.43 -5.49 16.19
C GLY A 29 -15.02 -5.69 15.62
N ALA A 30 -14.09 -6.37 16.32
CA ALA A 30 -12.72 -6.56 15.83
C ALA A 30 -12.68 -7.47 14.60
N VAL A 31 -13.57 -8.45 14.52
CA VAL A 31 -13.68 -9.35 13.36
C VAL A 31 -14.34 -8.61 12.19
N ASP A 32 -15.37 -7.81 12.46
CA ASP A 32 -16.01 -6.98 11.43
C ASP A 32 -15.03 -5.96 10.84
N GLU A 33 -14.21 -5.31 11.68
CA GLU A 33 -13.15 -4.41 11.24
C GLU A 33 -12.13 -5.12 10.34
N PHE A 34 -11.72 -6.35 10.69
CA PHE A 34 -10.84 -7.14 9.83
C PHE A 34 -11.51 -7.53 8.51
N ALA A 35 -12.78 -7.94 8.54
CA ALA A 35 -13.53 -8.31 7.34
C ALA A 35 -13.63 -7.13 6.36
N ARG A 36 -13.87 -5.91 6.86
CA ARG A 36 -13.81 -4.67 6.06
C ARG A 36 -12.43 -4.45 5.47
N HIS A 37 -11.38 -4.55 6.29
CA HIS A 37 -10.01 -4.39 5.83
C HIS A 37 -9.67 -5.37 4.70
N LYS A 38 -9.99 -6.65 4.88
CA LYS A 38 -9.75 -7.71 3.89
C LYS A 38 -10.56 -7.48 2.60
N ARG A 39 -11.80 -7.02 2.70
CA ARG A 39 -12.62 -6.63 1.54
C ARG A 39 -11.98 -5.50 0.75
N THR A 40 -11.59 -4.41 1.41
CA THR A 40 -10.91 -3.29 0.76
C THR A 40 -9.63 -3.74 0.05
N VAL A 41 -8.84 -4.64 0.66
CA VAL A 41 -7.63 -5.17 0.05
C VAL A 41 -7.92 -6.02 -1.19
N LEU A 42 -9.02 -6.77 -1.19
CA LEU A 42 -9.44 -7.59 -2.34
C LEU A 42 -10.02 -6.76 -3.49
N GLU A 43 -10.78 -5.71 -3.18
CA GLU A 43 -11.42 -4.84 -4.17
C GLU A 43 -10.47 -3.81 -4.76
N SER A 44 -9.67 -3.16 -3.92
CA SER A 44 -8.85 -2.00 -4.28
C SER A 44 -7.34 -2.29 -4.25
N GLY A 45 -6.93 -3.49 -3.82
CA GLY A 45 -5.53 -3.85 -3.64
C GLY A 45 -4.94 -3.39 -2.30
N LYS A 46 -3.64 -3.64 -2.11
CA LYS A 46 -2.94 -3.26 -0.87
C LYS A 46 -2.90 -1.73 -0.71
N PRO A 47 -3.09 -1.20 0.51
CA PRO A 47 -3.01 0.24 0.74
C PRO A 47 -1.62 0.78 0.35
N TYR A 48 -1.59 2.05 -0.05
CA TYR A 48 -0.33 2.70 -0.39
C TYR A 48 0.52 2.90 0.87
N LEU A 49 1.84 2.79 0.72
CA LEU A 49 2.75 2.96 1.86
C LEU A 49 2.57 4.32 2.54
N GLY A 50 2.34 5.39 1.77
CA GLY A 50 2.08 6.73 2.32
C GLY A 50 0.84 6.79 3.20
N GLU A 51 -0.26 6.15 2.80
CA GLU A 51 -1.50 6.10 3.58
C GLU A 51 -1.29 5.38 4.91
N VAL A 52 -0.61 4.23 4.88
CA VAL A 52 -0.29 3.45 6.09
C VAL A 52 0.62 4.26 7.02
N LEU A 53 1.60 4.98 6.49
CA LEU A 53 2.49 5.82 7.29
C LEU A 53 1.76 7.00 7.97
N ILE A 54 0.74 7.56 7.33
CA ILE A 54 -0.13 8.58 7.91
C ILE A 54 -1.06 7.96 8.98
N GLU A 55 -1.67 6.81 8.72
CA GLU A 55 -2.51 6.09 9.69
C GLU A 55 -1.74 5.79 10.98
N LEU A 56 -0.47 5.35 10.83
CA LEU A 56 0.44 5.08 11.95
C LEU A 56 0.99 6.35 12.60
N LYS A 57 0.62 7.54 12.11
CA LYS A 57 1.07 8.86 12.59
C LYS A 57 2.59 9.05 12.52
N TYR A 58 3.25 8.32 11.62
CA TYR A 58 4.69 8.51 11.35
C TYR A 58 4.92 9.67 10.40
N LEU A 59 3.95 9.97 9.54
CA LEU A 59 4.01 11.06 8.57
C LEU A 59 2.74 11.89 8.56
N THR A 60 2.86 13.07 7.96
CA THR A 60 1.74 13.92 7.60
C THR A 60 1.49 13.89 6.10
N GLN A 61 0.30 14.32 5.68
CA GLN A 61 0.01 14.51 4.25
C GLN A 61 1.02 15.46 3.59
N ALA A 62 1.46 16.49 4.29
CA ALA A 62 2.45 17.45 3.78
C ALA A 62 3.80 16.80 3.44
N ASP A 63 4.21 15.75 4.16
CA ASP A 63 5.44 15.02 3.85
C ASP A 63 5.30 14.20 2.56
N ILE A 64 4.11 13.62 2.33
CA ILE A 64 3.79 12.93 1.08
C ILE A 64 3.75 13.92 -0.07
N ASP A 65 3.10 15.07 0.11
CA ASP A 65 3.02 16.11 -0.91
C ASP A 65 4.41 16.66 -1.27
N GLN A 66 5.31 16.78 -0.29
CA GLN A 66 6.70 17.14 -0.53
C GLN A 66 7.40 16.10 -1.40
N TYR A 67 7.30 14.81 -1.04
CA TYR A 67 7.87 13.73 -1.84
C TYR A 67 7.31 13.77 -3.27
N MET A 68 5.99 13.95 -3.45
CA MET A 68 5.37 13.98 -4.76
C MET A 68 5.89 15.14 -5.62
N LYS A 69 6.13 16.32 -5.03
CA LYS A 69 6.72 17.46 -5.76
C LYS A 69 8.13 17.17 -6.26
N GLU A 70 8.97 16.59 -5.41
CA GLU A 70 10.35 16.22 -5.78
C GLU A 70 10.35 15.09 -6.82
N TYR A 71 9.48 14.09 -6.63
CA TYR A 71 9.30 12.98 -7.54
C TYR A 71 8.77 13.44 -8.92
N GLU A 72 7.84 14.39 -8.95
CA GLU A 72 7.38 14.99 -10.21
C GLU A 72 8.49 15.79 -10.92
N ALA A 73 9.34 16.48 -10.17
CA ALA A 73 10.49 17.18 -10.75
C ALA A 73 11.43 16.19 -11.45
N ASP A 74 11.77 15.07 -10.79
CA ASP A 74 12.57 13.99 -11.37
C ASP A 74 11.94 13.44 -12.66
N HIS A 75 10.62 13.26 -12.67
CA HIS A 75 9.91 12.80 -13.87
C HIS A 75 9.93 13.81 -15.01
N ASN A 76 9.91 15.11 -14.72
CA ASN A 76 10.03 16.16 -15.73
C ASN A 76 11.44 16.19 -16.34
N GLU A 77 12.47 16.13 -15.50
CA GLU A 77 13.85 16.05 -15.97
C GLU A 77 14.07 14.80 -16.82
N PHE A 78 13.49 13.67 -16.41
CA PHE A 78 13.53 12.44 -17.17
C PHE A 78 12.80 12.55 -18.51
N LEU A 79 11.63 13.22 -18.57
CA LEU A 79 10.92 13.47 -19.81
C LEU A 79 11.77 14.30 -20.79
N ASP A 80 12.41 15.36 -20.31
CA ASP A 80 13.29 16.19 -21.14
C ASP A 80 14.53 15.41 -21.60
N MET A 81 15.05 14.49 -20.78
CA MET A 81 16.12 13.56 -21.17
C MET A 81 15.66 12.61 -22.30
N LEU A 82 14.46 12.03 -22.19
CA LEU A 82 13.92 11.16 -23.23
C LEU A 82 13.80 11.89 -24.59
N GLY A 83 13.44 13.18 -24.58
CA GLY A 83 13.45 14.01 -25.78
C GLY A 83 14.85 14.24 -26.35
N LYS A 84 15.83 14.56 -25.49
CA LYS A 84 17.23 14.78 -25.91
C LYS A 84 17.90 13.53 -26.46
N GLU A 85 17.64 12.37 -25.87
CA GLU A 85 18.19 11.08 -26.32
C GLU A 85 17.41 10.48 -27.50
N GLY A 86 16.35 11.15 -27.98
CA GLY A 86 15.59 10.74 -29.17
C GLY A 86 14.58 9.61 -28.94
N TYR A 87 14.27 9.27 -27.69
CA TYR A 87 13.16 8.36 -27.37
C TYR A 87 11.79 8.99 -27.60
N LEU A 88 11.71 10.33 -27.55
CA LEU A 88 10.51 11.10 -27.82
C LEU A 88 10.78 12.11 -28.94
N SER A 89 9.87 12.14 -29.92
CA SER A 89 9.86 13.22 -30.90
C SER A 89 9.42 14.55 -30.26
N PRO A 90 9.80 15.70 -30.84
CA PRO A 90 9.32 17.01 -30.37
C PRO A 90 7.80 17.12 -30.34
N GLU A 91 7.11 16.47 -31.29
CA GLU A 91 5.65 16.42 -31.38
C GLU A 91 5.05 15.64 -30.19
N GLN A 92 5.59 14.46 -29.89
CA GLN A 92 5.19 13.66 -28.72
C GLN A 92 5.44 14.38 -27.40
N MET A 93 6.57 15.07 -27.25
CA MET A 93 6.83 15.87 -26.05
C MET A 93 5.81 17.00 -25.88
N LYS A 94 5.44 17.67 -26.98
CA LYS A 94 4.45 18.75 -26.95
C LYS A 94 3.07 18.21 -26.58
N GLU A 95 2.70 17.05 -27.12
CA GLU A 95 1.43 16.40 -26.82
C GLU A 95 1.34 15.94 -25.35
N ILE A 96 2.41 15.34 -24.81
CA ILE A 96 2.48 14.97 -23.38
C ILE A 96 2.32 16.20 -22.50
N LYS A 97 3.04 17.30 -22.78
CA LYS A 97 2.98 18.54 -21.98
C LYS A 97 1.57 19.16 -22.05
N ALA A 98 0.98 19.26 -23.24
CA ALA A 98 -0.37 19.79 -23.42
C ALA A 98 -1.43 18.97 -22.66
N LYS A 99 -1.41 17.63 -22.77
CA LYS A 99 -2.35 16.79 -22.02
C LYS A 99 -2.16 16.86 -20.52
N ARG A 100 -0.93 17.01 -20.04
CA ARG A 100 -0.67 17.16 -18.60
C ARG A 100 -1.33 18.42 -18.06
N ASP A 101 -1.21 19.53 -18.77
CA ASP A 101 -1.81 20.81 -18.37
C ASP A 101 -3.35 20.74 -18.37
N GLU A 102 -3.94 19.93 -19.27
CA GLU A 102 -5.40 19.74 -19.37
C GLU A 102 -5.97 18.76 -18.32
N THR A 103 -5.28 17.66 -18.05
CA THR A 103 -5.83 16.53 -17.26
C THR A 103 -5.27 16.45 -15.84
N GLY A 104 -4.09 17.01 -15.60
CA GLY A 104 -3.35 16.82 -14.36
C GLY A 104 -2.87 15.38 -14.12
N HIS A 105 -2.99 14.48 -15.10
CA HIS A 105 -2.51 13.11 -14.98
C HIS A 105 -0.98 13.06 -14.82
N ASP A 106 -0.51 12.05 -14.09
CA ASP A 106 0.92 11.81 -13.94
C ASP A 106 1.56 11.45 -15.30
N LEU A 107 2.85 11.75 -15.43
CA LEU A 107 3.57 11.54 -16.68
C LEU A 107 3.52 10.09 -17.14
N ILE A 108 3.66 9.11 -16.26
CA ILE A 108 3.67 7.68 -16.61
C ILE A 108 2.34 7.28 -17.27
N SER A 109 1.22 7.75 -16.72
CA SER A 109 -0.10 7.53 -17.29
C SER A 109 -0.23 8.16 -18.67
N LEU A 110 0.23 9.40 -18.86
CA LEU A 110 0.16 10.11 -20.13
C LEU A 110 0.98 9.45 -21.25
N VAL A 111 2.22 9.02 -20.98
CA VAL A 111 3.04 8.33 -22.01
C VAL A 111 2.41 7.00 -22.43
N SER A 112 1.69 6.34 -21.52
CA SER A 112 0.97 5.11 -21.80
C SER A 112 -0.32 5.35 -22.57
N GLU A 113 -1.13 6.34 -22.18
CA GLU A 113 -2.38 6.70 -22.86
C GLU A 113 -2.15 7.17 -24.30
N LEU A 114 -1.02 7.85 -24.54
CA LEU A 114 -0.60 8.29 -25.86
C LEU A 114 0.03 7.17 -26.71
N ASN A 115 0.06 5.94 -26.21
CA ASN A 115 0.69 4.78 -26.88
C ASN A 115 2.16 5.01 -27.27
N ILE A 116 2.85 5.91 -26.57
CA ILE A 116 4.26 6.21 -26.82
C ILE A 116 5.11 5.10 -26.22
N MET A 117 4.81 4.69 -24.98
CA MET A 117 5.40 3.52 -24.35
C MET A 117 4.53 2.98 -23.22
N THR A 118 4.65 1.68 -22.95
CA THR A 118 3.99 1.05 -21.80
C THR A 118 4.52 1.61 -20.48
N LYS A 119 3.67 1.64 -19.43
CA LYS A 119 4.07 1.98 -18.06
C LYS A 119 5.30 1.20 -17.57
N GLU A 120 5.38 -0.09 -17.92
CA GLU A 120 6.50 -0.97 -17.53
C GLU A 120 7.83 -0.57 -18.18
N SER A 121 7.80 -0.28 -19.48
CA SER A 121 8.99 0.19 -20.21
C SER A 121 9.45 1.54 -19.70
N TYR A 122 8.52 2.47 -19.44
CA TYR A 122 8.83 3.75 -18.81
C TYR A 122 9.51 3.55 -17.46
N ALA A 123 8.89 2.78 -16.55
CA ALA A 123 9.43 2.52 -15.22
C ALA A 123 10.81 1.85 -15.27
N ARG A 124 11.05 0.96 -16.23
CA ARG A 124 12.35 0.31 -16.41
C ARG A 124 13.44 1.31 -16.81
N ILE A 125 13.15 2.22 -17.73
CA ILE A 125 14.13 3.23 -18.19
C ILE A 125 14.34 4.27 -17.09
N PHE A 126 13.26 4.72 -16.44
CA PHE A 126 13.29 5.66 -15.32
C PHE A 126 14.18 5.11 -14.20
N ASN A 127 13.86 3.94 -13.63
CA ASN A 127 14.64 3.33 -12.55
C ASN A 127 16.12 3.05 -12.90
N LYS A 128 16.47 2.94 -14.19
CA LYS A 128 17.86 2.73 -14.63
C LYS A 128 18.63 4.05 -14.79
N ARG A 129 17.94 5.17 -15.01
CA ARG A 129 18.52 6.45 -15.44
C ARG A 129 18.30 7.58 -14.43
N SER A 130 17.22 7.53 -13.65
CA SER A 130 16.98 8.43 -12.52
C SER A 130 17.63 7.85 -11.26
N ASN A 131 18.18 8.73 -10.42
CA ASN A 131 18.52 8.41 -9.03
C ASN A 131 17.31 8.64 -8.10
N SER A 132 16.10 8.64 -8.65
CA SER A 132 14.87 8.93 -7.90
C SER A 132 14.67 7.86 -6.83
N LEU A 133 14.66 8.27 -5.58
CA LEU A 133 14.44 7.39 -4.45
C LEU A 133 12.97 6.99 -4.40
N ARG A 134 12.68 5.73 -4.10
CA ARG A 134 11.30 5.32 -3.77
C ARG A 134 10.88 6.00 -2.47
N LEU A 135 9.57 6.23 -2.26
CA LEU A 135 9.04 6.87 -1.04
C LEU A 135 9.73 6.38 0.25
N GLY A 136 9.84 5.06 0.47
CA GLY A 136 10.50 4.51 1.66
C GLY A 136 11.97 4.91 1.79
N GLU A 137 12.73 4.89 0.71
CA GLU A 137 14.14 5.28 0.68
C GLU A 137 14.30 6.79 0.87
N TRP A 138 13.47 7.58 0.19
CA TRP A 138 13.45 9.03 0.31
C TRP A 138 13.18 9.48 1.75
N LEU A 139 12.23 8.83 2.43
CA LEU A 139 11.89 9.13 3.81
C LEU A 139 13.04 8.84 4.79
N LEU A 140 13.77 7.74 4.58
CA LEU A 140 14.94 7.40 5.38
C LEU A 140 16.09 8.38 5.13
N THR A 141 16.38 8.70 3.88
CA THR A 141 17.42 9.66 3.49
C THR A 141 17.15 11.05 4.07
N ASN A 142 15.89 11.50 4.05
CA ASN A 142 15.46 12.78 4.60
C ASN A 142 15.20 12.75 6.12
N ARG A 143 15.49 11.62 6.80
CA ARG A 143 15.28 11.43 8.25
C ARG A 143 13.86 11.74 8.71
N LYS A 144 12.88 11.59 7.82
CA LYS A 144 11.44 11.73 8.13
C LYS A 144 10.89 10.50 8.84
N LEU A 145 11.60 9.37 8.73
CA LEU A 145 11.22 8.07 9.25
C LEU A 145 12.49 7.30 9.68
N THR A 146 12.36 6.41 10.66
CA THR A 146 13.41 5.42 10.98
C THR A 146 13.20 4.11 10.22
N GLN A 147 14.24 3.29 10.11
CA GLN A 147 14.11 1.95 9.52
C GLN A 147 13.06 1.11 10.25
N GLU A 148 13.02 1.19 11.58
CA GLU A 148 12.04 0.45 12.39
C GLU A 148 10.61 0.87 12.10
N GLN A 149 10.36 2.18 11.91
CA GLN A 149 9.04 2.70 11.55
C GLN A 149 8.65 2.29 10.12
N LEU A 150 9.60 2.25 9.19
CA LEU A 150 9.37 1.75 7.83
C LEU A 150 8.99 0.26 7.85
N ASP A 151 9.75 -0.55 8.58
CA ASP A 151 9.50 -1.98 8.70
C ASP A 151 8.16 -2.25 9.37
N ALA A 152 7.78 -1.45 10.38
CA ALA A 152 6.47 -1.51 11.00
C ALA A 152 5.36 -1.21 9.99
N ALA A 153 5.46 -0.12 9.23
CA ALA A 153 4.46 0.24 8.21
C ALA A 153 4.34 -0.81 7.10
N LEU A 154 5.47 -1.38 6.67
CA LEU A 154 5.48 -2.48 5.69
C LEU A 154 4.84 -3.75 6.25
N LYS A 155 5.01 -4.05 7.54
CA LYS A 155 4.30 -5.16 8.19
C LYS A 155 2.80 -4.91 8.16
N VAL A 156 2.34 -3.73 8.57
CA VAL A 156 0.90 -3.37 8.57
C VAL A 156 0.29 -3.47 7.19
N ARG A 157 0.96 -2.91 6.19
CA ARG A 157 0.55 -2.97 4.79
C ARG A 157 0.40 -4.41 4.26
N ASN A 158 1.12 -5.36 4.86
CA ASN A 158 1.12 -6.77 4.44
C ASN A 158 0.28 -7.68 5.34
N ILE A 159 -0.42 -7.15 6.35
CA ILE A 159 -1.36 -7.93 7.15
C ILE A 159 -2.47 -8.41 6.22
N THR A 160 -2.60 -9.73 6.10
CA THR A 160 -3.61 -10.36 5.25
C THR A 160 -4.44 -11.39 6.01
N ARG A 161 -4.03 -11.72 7.23
CA ARG A 161 -4.63 -12.75 8.07
C ARG A 161 -5.23 -12.16 9.33
N LEU A 162 -6.31 -12.79 9.79
CA LEU A 162 -7.06 -12.35 10.99
C LEU A 162 -6.17 -12.34 12.25
N ASP A 163 -5.37 -13.37 12.45
CA ASP A 163 -4.50 -13.50 13.62
C ASP A 163 -3.45 -12.38 13.70
N GLU A 164 -2.78 -12.09 12.58
CA GLU A 164 -1.84 -10.99 12.47
C GLU A 164 -2.51 -9.63 12.75
N TYR A 165 -3.71 -9.43 12.20
CA TYR A 165 -4.50 -8.22 12.41
C TYR A 165 -4.85 -8.01 13.88
N LEU A 166 -5.33 -9.06 14.55
CA LEU A 166 -5.76 -8.99 15.94
C LEU A 166 -4.61 -8.69 16.91
N VAL A 167 -3.41 -9.23 16.64
CA VAL A 167 -2.20 -8.90 17.43
C VAL A 167 -1.77 -7.47 17.15
N HIS A 168 -1.75 -7.08 15.88
CA HIS A 168 -1.31 -5.75 15.48
C HIS A 168 -2.18 -4.64 16.09
N ARG A 169 -3.51 -4.79 16.02
CA ARG A 169 -4.48 -3.88 16.64
C ARG A 169 -4.58 -4.04 18.17
N GLN A 170 -3.76 -4.89 18.77
CA GLN A 170 -3.69 -5.15 20.21
C GLN A 170 -5.01 -5.65 20.83
N TYR A 171 -5.90 -6.27 20.02
CA TYR A 171 -7.10 -6.92 20.55
C TYR A 171 -6.77 -8.16 21.37
N CYS A 172 -5.64 -8.83 21.08
CA CYS A 172 -5.14 -9.95 21.87
C CYS A 172 -3.62 -10.13 21.71
N THR A 173 -3.02 -11.01 22.53
CA THR A 173 -1.60 -11.34 22.44
C THR A 173 -1.36 -12.57 21.56
N GLN A 174 -0.14 -12.68 21.01
CA GLN A 174 0.27 -13.87 20.26
C GLN A 174 0.12 -15.16 21.09
N GLN A 175 0.39 -15.09 22.40
CA GLN A 175 0.27 -16.23 23.30
C GLN A 175 -1.21 -16.69 23.43
N THR A 176 -2.14 -15.75 23.52
CA THR A 176 -3.58 -16.05 23.56
C THR A 176 -4.02 -16.72 22.26
N LEU A 177 -3.59 -16.20 21.10
CA LEU A 177 -3.92 -16.80 19.80
C LEU A 177 -3.36 -18.22 19.65
N ASN A 178 -2.10 -18.44 20.03
CA ASN A 178 -1.48 -19.76 19.92
C ASN A 178 -2.24 -20.80 20.74
N ARG A 179 -2.62 -20.48 21.99
CA ARG A 179 -3.42 -21.36 22.85
C ARG A 179 -4.79 -21.69 22.24
N VAL A 180 -5.44 -20.71 21.60
CA VAL A 180 -6.73 -20.91 20.94
C VAL A 180 -6.57 -21.81 19.72
N LYS A 181 -5.55 -21.58 18.89
CA LYS A 181 -5.25 -22.40 17.72
C LYS A 181 -4.92 -23.84 18.08
N GLU A 182 -4.12 -24.07 19.12
CA GLU A 182 -3.81 -25.41 19.63
C GLU A 182 -5.08 -26.17 20.05
N LYS A 183 -6.00 -25.49 20.75
CA LYS A 183 -7.29 -26.08 21.13
C LYS A 183 -8.16 -26.42 19.93
N ILE A 184 -8.22 -25.52 18.93
CA ILE A 184 -8.96 -25.76 17.68
C ILE A 184 -8.40 -26.98 16.94
N ALA A 185 -7.07 -27.08 16.83
CA ALA A 185 -6.39 -28.19 16.18
C ALA A 185 -6.66 -29.52 16.90
N ALA A 186 -6.66 -29.52 18.24
CA ALA A 186 -6.95 -30.70 19.05
C ALA A 186 -8.41 -31.20 18.95
N ILE A 187 -9.35 -30.32 18.59
CA ILE A 187 -10.77 -30.67 18.39
C ILE A 187 -11.06 -31.13 16.95
N SER A 188 -10.22 -30.70 16.00
CA SER A 188 -10.41 -30.96 14.56
C SER A 188 -9.58 -32.14 14.03
N ALA A 189 -8.74 -32.74 14.87
CA ALA A 189 -7.96 -33.96 14.61
C ALA A 189 -8.74 -35.21 15.05
#